data_AF-A0A7I7R379-F1
#
_entry.id   AF-A0A7I7R379-F1
#
_cell.length_a   1.000
_cell.length_b   1.000
_cell.length_c   1.000
_cell.angle_alpha   90.00
_cell.angle_beta   90.00
_cell.angle_gamma   90.00
#
_symmetry.space_group_name_H-M   'P 1'
#
loop_
_entity.id
_entity.type
_entity.pdbx_description
1 polymer ?
#
loop_
_entity_poly.entity_id
_entity_poly.type
_entity_poly.pdbx_seq_one_letter_code
_entity_poly.pdbx_strand_id
1 'polypeptide(L)'
;MPINRRKVLGGASLAGAAAMTGAGVDRVIATGTPSFRTGKEESMTDDAARFGNPRIPSETITTQSHLFRLGEQASNNYDGGSFKQASEDNFPILKGQEASIVLLTLEPGGIREPHWHPSAWELNIVIKGTAAWLVIDGNGNDESFDQHVNDVVFAPQGSFHYFENRGTEDLTILIIQNTSAPESKDNIGIGESLSKLPPRVLSAVFGVPAETFKSFKKIDNTITILRAP
;
A
#
# COMPACT_ATOMS: atom_id res chain seq x y z
N MET A 1 -29.51 29.18 -21.77
CA MET A 1 -30.90 28.68 -21.78
C MET A 1 -30.95 27.39 -20.98
N PRO A 2 -31.57 27.38 -19.78
CA PRO A 2 -31.72 26.16 -19.00
C PRO A 2 -33.00 25.44 -19.42
N ILE A 3 -32.97 24.10 -19.50
CA ILE A 3 -34.20 23.30 -19.61
C ILE A 3 -34.15 22.20 -18.56
N ASN A 4 -35.03 22.32 -17.58
CA ASN A 4 -35.48 21.27 -16.69
C ASN A 4 -36.99 21.16 -16.84
N ARG A 5 -37.54 19.97 -17.09
CA ARG A 5 -38.97 19.68 -16.94
C ARG A 5 -39.15 18.29 -16.31
N ARG A 6 -39.89 18.31 -15.18
CA ARG A 6 -40.30 17.18 -14.35
C ARG A 6 -41.48 16.38 -14.93
N LYS A 7 -41.48 15.09 -14.60
CA LYS A 7 -42.55 14.19 -14.08
C LYS A 7 -43.98 14.24 -14.62
N VAL A 8 -44.54 13.04 -14.84
CA VAL A 8 -45.91 12.56 -14.50
C VAL A 8 -45.84 11.02 -14.34
N LEU A 9 -46.00 10.49 -13.09
CA LEU A 9 -47.11 9.65 -12.55
C LEU A 9 -47.26 8.27 -13.22
N GLY A 10 -47.52 7.15 -12.53
CA GLY A 10 -47.90 6.86 -11.16
C GLY A 10 -48.41 5.41 -11.09
N GLY A 11 -48.44 4.81 -9.90
CA GLY A 11 -49.03 3.48 -9.70
C GLY A 11 -48.74 2.95 -8.30
N ALA A 12 -49.74 3.04 -7.42
CA ALA A 12 -49.69 2.70 -6.00
C ALA A 12 -50.47 1.42 -5.69
N SER A 13 -50.08 0.70 -4.63
CA SER A 13 -50.92 -0.02 -3.65
C SER A 13 -50.01 -0.53 -2.53
N LEU A 14 -50.08 0.01 -1.29
CA LEU A 14 -50.93 -0.40 -0.15
C LEU A 14 -50.69 -1.87 0.28
N ALA A 15 -50.58 -2.28 1.54
CA ALA A 15 -50.48 -1.71 2.88
C ALA A 15 -50.28 -2.91 3.84
N GLY A 16 -49.74 -2.73 5.04
CA GLY A 16 -49.85 -3.76 6.09
C GLY A 16 -48.84 -3.62 7.22
N ALA A 17 -49.23 -2.93 8.29
CA ALA A 17 -48.51 -2.87 9.56
C ALA A 17 -48.90 -4.05 10.47
N ALA A 18 -47.95 -4.57 11.23
CA ALA A 18 -48.21 -5.25 12.50
C ALA A 18 -46.98 -5.12 13.42
N ALA A 19 -47.16 -4.40 14.53
CA ALA A 19 -46.25 -4.36 15.65
C ALA A 19 -46.59 -5.50 16.62
N MET A 20 -45.60 -6.21 17.14
CA MET A 20 -45.74 -6.96 18.39
C MET A 20 -44.50 -6.80 19.27
N THR A 21 -44.80 -6.46 20.51
CA THR A 21 -43.96 -6.30 21.70
C THR A 21 -43.44 -7.64 22.22
N GLY A 22 -42.25 -7.65 22.83
CA GLY A 22 -41.80 -8.77 23.64
C GLY A 22 -40.45 -8.49 24.31
N ALA A 23 -40.49 -8.07 25.57
CA ALA A 23 -39.35 -8.00 26.48
C ALA A 23 -39.05 -9.38 27.09
N GLY A 24 -37.78 -9.65 27.40
CA GLY A 24 -37.39 -10.64 28.40
C GLY A 24 -36.11 -11.42 28.10
N VAL A 25 -35.08 -11.19 28.94
CA VAL A 25 -34.11 -12.14 29.56
C VAL A 25 -33.41 -13.20 28.67
N ASP A 26 -32.11 -13.52 28.77
CA ASP A 26 -31.11 -13.35 29.83
C ASP A 26 -29.69 -13.62 29.27
N ARG A 27 -28.65 -13.22 30.01
CA ARG A 27 -27.23 -13.54 29.76
C ARG A 27 -26.96 -15.05 29.73
N VAL A 28 -26.15 -15.51 28.77
CA VAL A 28 -25.24 -16.65 28.97
C VAL A 28 -23.85 -16.27 28.46
N ILE A 29 -22.96 -15.97 29.41
CA ILE A 29 -21.51 -15.99 29.20
C ILE A 29 -21.12 -17.47 29.20
N ALA A 30 -20.79 -18.02 28.03
CA ALA A 30 -20.22 -19.35 27.93
C ALA A 30 -18.74 -19.30 28.28
N THR A 31 -18.41 -19.59 29.53
CA THR A 31 -17.09 -20.10 29.92
C THR A 31 -16.94 -21.50 29.34
N GLY A 32 -16.11 -21.67 28.32
CA GLY A 32 -15.81 -22.97 27.74
C GLY A 32 -14.49 -22.93 26.96
N THR A 33 -13.52 -23.70 27.42
CA THR A 33 -12.23 -23.98 26.77
C THR A 33 -12.43 -24.40 25.31
N PRO A 34 -11.66 -23.92 24.32
CA PRO A 34 -11.83 -24.35 22.95
C PRO A 34 -11.32 -25.78 22.79
N SER A 35 -12.25 -26.73 22.71
CA SER A 35 -11.99 -28.05 22.14
C SER A 35 -11.93 -27.90 20.62
N PHE A 36 -10.79 -28.20 20.01
CA PHE A 36 -10.65 -28.26 18.56
C PHE A 36 -11.61 -29.33 18.02
N ARG A 37 -12.65 -28.89 17.30
CA ARG A 37 -13.53 -29.79 16.55
C ARG A 37 -12.72 -30.44 15.44
N THR A 38 -12.57 -31.75 15.49
CA THR A 38 -12.19 -32.58 14.34
C THR A 38 -13.38 -32.68 13.37
N GLY A 39 -13.68 -31.56 12.72
CA GLY A 39 -14.57 -31.55 11.56
C GLY A 39 -13.86 -32.23 10.39
N LYS A 40 -14.55 -33.17 9.73
CA LYS A 40 -14.14 -33.78 8.47
C LYS A 40 -13.82 -32.64 7.49
N GLU A 41 -12.61 -32.61 6.93
CA GLU A 41 -12.21 -31.63 5.92
C GLU A 41 -13.24 -31.65 4.78
N GLU A 42 -14.10 -30.64 4.73
CA GLU A 42 -14.76 -30.30 3.48
C GLU A 42 -13.66 -29.82 2.55
N SER A 43 -13.46 -30.53 1.43
CA SER A 43 -12.56 -30.09 0.37
C SER A 43 -12.98 -28.69 -0.01
N MET A 44 -12.19 -27.69 0.43
CA MET A 44 -12.27 -26.33 -0.09
C MET A 44 -12.23 -26.50 -1.60
N THR A 45 -13.34 -26.19 -2.27
CA THR A 45 -13.37 -26.19 -3.73
C THR A 45 -12.23 -25.29 -4.17
N ASP A 46 -11.33 -25.85 -4.97
CA ASP A 46 -10.10 -25.25 -5.49
C ASP A 46 -10.46 -24.04 -6.37
N ASP A 47 -10.88 -22.94 -5.74
CA ASP A 47 -11.32 -21.71 -6.41
C ASP A 47 -10.08 -20.86 -6.74
N ALA A 48 -9.05 -21.52 -7.25
CA ALA A 48 -7.79 -20.90 -7.69
C ALA A 48 -8.01 -19.82 -8.75
N ALA A 49 -9.17 -19.86 -9.43
CA ALA A 49 -9.63 -18.83 -10.35
C ALA A 49 -10.03 -17.51 -9.66
N ARG A 50 -10.38 -17.54 -8.36
CA ARG A 50 -10.84 -16.38 -7.60
C ARG A 50 -9.76 -15.78 -6.70
N PHE A 51 -8.89 -16.61 -6.13
CA PHE A 51 -7.92 -16.21 -5.11
C PHE A 51 -6.45 -16.49 -5.49
N GLY A 52 -6.18 -16.90 -6.74
CA GLY A 52 -4.89 -17.44 -7.15
C GLY A 52 -4.70 -18.88 -6.64
N ASN A 53 -3.70 -19.59 -7.14
CA ASN A 53 -3.34 -20.91 -6.61
C ASN A 53 -2.49 -20.70 -5.35
N PRO A 54 -3.02 -20.88 -4.12
CA PRO A 54 -2.29 -20.59 -2.88
C PRO A 54 -1.20 -21.64 -2.58
N ARG A 55 -0.93 -22.56 -3.52
CA ARG A 55 0.08 -23.60 -3.36
C ARG A 55 1.46 -23.01 -3.60
N ILE A 56 2.35 -23.32 -2.67
CA ILE A 56 3.78 -23.16 -2.84
C ILE A 56 4.19 -23.86 -4.14
N PRO A 57 4.79 -23.17 -5.12
CA PRO A 57 5.29 -23.84 -6.31
C PRO A 57 6.23 -24.96 -5.88
N SER A 58 5.99 -26.18 -6.35
CA SER A 58 6.64 -27.41 -5.84
C SER A 58 8.16 -27.33 -5.85
N GLU A 59 8.72 -26.60 -6.80
CA GLU A 59 10.14 -26.32 -6.99
C GLU A 59 10.77 -25.43 -5.91
N THR A 60 9.94 -24.80 -5.07
CA THR A 60 10.35 -23.87 -4.01
C THR A 60 10.28 -24.49 -2.61
N ILE A 61 9.87 -25.76 -2.52
CA ILE A 61 9.71 -26.49 -1.26
C ILE A 61 11.09 -26.92 -0.72
N THR A 62 11.47 -26.36 0.42
CA THR A 62 12.60 -26.74 1.28
C THR A 62 12.12 -27.22 2.65
N THR A 63 13.03 -27.46 3.60
CA THR A 63 12.68 -27.80 4.99
C THR A 63 12.04 -26.64 5.76
N GLN A 64 12.14 -25.39 5.28
CA GLN A 64 11.59 -24.19 5.94
C GLN A 64 10.91 -23.22 4.93
N SER A 65 10.25 -23.73 3.89
CA SER A 65 9.65 -22.93 2.78
C SER A 65 8.66 -21.85 3.20
N HIS A 66 8.08 -21.96 4.39
CA HIS A 66 7.07 -21.02 4.90
C HIS A 66 7.68 -19.89 5.74
N LEU A 67 8.95 -19.99 6.11
CA LEU A 67 9.62 -19.01 6.96
C LEU A 67 10.57 -18.16 6.11
N PHE A 68 10.22 -16.87 5.96
CA PHE A 68 11.12 -15.90 5.36
C PHE A 68 11.68 -14.96 6.42
N ARG A 69 13.01 -14.91 6.52
CA ARG A 69 13.72 -14.03 7.45
C ARG A 69 13.88 -12.63 6.83
N LEU A 70 12.80 -11.85 6.77
CA LEU A 70 12.81 -10.49 6.19
C LEU A 70 13.87 -9.60 6.85
N GLY A 71 13.99 -9.65 8.18
CA GLY A 71 14.97 -8.88 8.94
C GLY A 71 16.43 -9.28 8.68
N GLU A 72 16.70 -10.46 8.12
CA GLU A 72 18.05 -10.95 7.82
C GLU A 72 18.44 -10.73 6.35
N GLN A 73 17.53 -10.21 5.51
CA GLN A 73 17.85 -9.90 4.12
C GLN A 73 18.87 -8.77 4.02
N ALA A 74 19.62 -8.74 2.91
CA ALA A 74 20.51 -7.65 2.59
C ALA A 74 19.74 -6.32 2.50
N SER A 75 20.27 -5.27 3.11
CA SER A 75 19.68 -3.93 3.05
C SER A 75 20.04 -3.24 1.73
N ASN A 76 19.06 -2.61 1.12
CA ASN A 76 19.25 -1.59 0.09
C ASN A 76 19.44 -0.25 0.80
N ASN A 77 20.67 0.27 0.82
CA ASN A 77 21.03 1.47 1.58
C ASN A 77 21.02 2.72 0.70
N TYR A 78 20.52 3.82 1.26
CA TYR A 78 20.41 5.13 0.63
C TYR A 78 20.79 6.20 1.65
N ASP A 79 20.82 7.46 1.21
CA ASP A 79 21.27 8.59 2.03
C ASP A 79 20.36 8.87 3.24
N GLY A 80 19.05 8.73 3.08
CA GLY A 80 18.06 8.96 4.14
C GLY A 80 17.57 7.71 4.88
N GLY A 81 18.10 6.54 4.57
CA GLY A 81 17.61 5.29 5.16
C GLY A 81 17.90 4.04 4.34
N SER A 82 17.19 2.97 4.64
CA SER A 82 17.38 1.68 3.97
C SER A 82 16.10 0.85 3.96
N PHE A 83 16.03 -0.13 3.06
CA PHE A 83 14.95 -1.11 3.11
C PHE A 83 15.42 -2.53 2.83
N LYS A 84 14.64 -3.49 3.34
CA LYS A 84 14.71 -4.93 3.03
C LYS A 84 13.39 -5.34 2.42
N GLN A 85 13.40 -6.33 1.52
CA GLN A 85 12.18 -6.73 0.81
C GLN A 85 12.02 -8.25 0.72
N ALA A 86 10.77 -8.70 0.75
CA ALA A 86 10.33 -9.98 0.24
C ALA A 86 9.53 -9.75 -1.05
N SER A 87 9.91 -10.42 -2.13
CA SER A 87 9.20 -10.41 -3.41
C SER A 87 9.32 -11.78 -4.08
N GLU A 88 8.72 -11.96 -5.25
CA GLU A 88 8.86 -13.22 -6.01
C GLU A 88 10.31 -13.57 -6.38
N ASP A 89 11.21 -12.58 -6.40
CA ASP A 89 12.61 -12.77 -6.77
C ASP A 89 13.41 -13.47 -5.66
N ASN A 90 13.04 -13.33 -4.39
CA ASN A 90 13.78 -13.88 -3.25
C ASN A 90 12.94 -14.73 -2.29
N PHE A 91 11.62 -14.63 -2.36
CA PHE A 91 10.68 -15.49 -1.64
C PHE A 91 9.69 -16.08 -2.64
N PRO A 92 10.08 -17.15 -3.38
CA PRO A 92 9.33 -17.66 -4.52
C PRO A 92 7.87 -18.07 -4.25
N ILE A 93 7.49 -18.29 -2.98
CA ILE A 93 6.08 -18.49 -2.59
C ILE A 93 5.19 -17.32 -2.99
N LEU A 94 5.73 -16.10 -3.05
CA LEU A 94 4.99 -14.90 -3.41
C LEU A 94 4.66 -14.83 -4.90
N LYS A 95 5.28 -15.65 -5.74
CA LYS A 95 5.07 -15.64 -7.19
C LYS A 95 3.61 -15.95 -7.53
N GLY A 96 2.94 -14.99 -8.16
CA GLY A 96 1.52 -15.10 -8.53
C GLY A 96 0.53 -14.98 -7.36
N GLN A 97 0.99 -14.59 -6.17
CA GLN A 97 0.14 -14.33 -5.00
C GLN A 97 -0.27 -12.86 -4.86
N GLU A 98 0.21 -11.99 -5.75
CA GLU A 98 -0.05 -10.54 -5.70
C GLU A 98 0.31 -9.97 -4.32
N ALA A 99 1.52 -10.27 -3.84
CA ALA A 99 1.99 -9.83 -2.53
C ALA A 99 3.50 -9.61 -2.51
N SER A 100 3.93 -8.46 -2.02
CA SER A 100 5.31 -8.15 -1.65
C SER A 100 5.32 -7.42 -0.32
N ILE A 101 6.48 -7.44 0.36
CA ILE A 101 6.63 -6.84 1.67
C ILE A 101 7.93 -6.05 1.72
N VAL A 102 7.87 -4.78 2.11
CA VAL A 102 9.06 -3.94 2.34
C VAL A 102 9.15 -3.60 3.83
N LEU A 103 10.31 -3.85 4.43
CA LEU A 103 10.67 -3.32 5.75
C LEU A 103 11.57 -2.12 5.54
N LEU A 104 11.01 -0.93 5.71
CA LEU A 104 11.66 0.35 5.48
C LEU A 104 12.10 0.98 6.80
N THR A 105 13.31 1.53 6.82
CA THR A 105 13.80 2.40 7.88
C THR A 105 14.17 3.75 7.30
N LEU A 106 13.57 4.81 7.82
CA LEU A 106 13.95 6.20 7.55
C LEU A 106 14.66 6.76 8.77
N GLU A 107 15.90 7.18 8.59
CA GLU A 107 16.66 7.88 9.63
C GLU A 107 16.06 9.28 9.89
N PRO A 108 16.47 10.01 10.94
CA PRO A 108 16.03 11.40 11.13
C PRO A 108 16.27 12.26 9.89
N GLY A 109 15.21 12.93 9.42
CA GLY A 109 15.20 13.69 8.16
C GLY A 109 15.10 12.83 6.89
N GLY A 110 14.95 11.51 7.02
CA GLY A 110 14.79 10.59 5.91
C GLY A 110 13.45 10.77 5.20
N ILE A 111 13.47 10.79 3.86
CA ILE A 111 12.32 10.99 2.99
C ILE A 111 12.26 9.81 2.02
N ARG A 112 11.15 9.07 2.02
CA ARG A 112 10.80 8.24 0.87
C ARG A 112 10.25 9.20 -0.18
N GLU A 113 10.99 9.41 -1.27
CA GLU A 113 10.66 10.48 -2.24
C GLU A 113 9.22 10.35 -2.73
N PRO A 114 8.56 11.43 -3.16
CA PRO A 114 7.25 11.31 -3.79
C PRO A 114 7.26 10.37 -4.98
N HIS A 115 6.33 9.41 -5.00
CA HIS A 115 6.29 8.33 -5.96
C HIS A 115 4.86 7.80 -6.14
N TRP A 116 4.70 6.85 -7.07
CA TRP A 116 3.50 6.06 -7.23
C TRP A 116 3.83 4.66 -7.74
N HIS A 117 2.89 3.74 -7.52
CA HIS A 117 2.94 2.37 -8.00
C HIS A 117 1.96 2.19 -9.18
N PRO A 118 2.43 1.91 -10.40
CA PRO A 118 1.54 1.78 -11.55
C PRO A 118 0.66 0.53 -11.51
N SER A 119 1.10 -0.55 -10.86
CA SER A 119 0.36 -1.82 -10.82
C SER A 119 -0.17 -2.26 -9.45
N ALA A 120 0.31 -1.68 -8.35
CA ALA A 120 -0.14 -2.04 -7.00
C ALA A 120 -0.73 -0.88 -6.18
N TRP A 121 -1.65 -1.21 -5.28
CA TRP A 121 -1.94 -0.41 -4.08
C TRP A 121 -0.95 -0.75 -2.97
N GLU A 122 -0.86 0.12 -1.97
CA GLU A 122 0.07 -0.04 -0.85
C GLU A 122 -0.62 0.13 0.52
N LEU A 123 -0.26 -0.74 1.47
CA LEU A 123 -0.62 -0.66 2.88
C LEU A 123 0.64 -0.44 3.73
N ASN A 124 0.63 0.58 4.58
CA ASN A 124 1.73 0.92 5.47
C ASN A 124 1.33 0.76 6.92
N ILE A 125 2.21 0.14 7.71
CA ILE A 125 2.05 -0.02 9.17
C ILE A 125 3.31 0.51 9.83
N VAL A 126 3.20 1.59 10.60
CA VAL A 126 4.31 2.12 11.38
C VAL A 126 4.55 1.23 12.60
N ILE A 127 5.78 0.75 12.72
CA ILE A 127 6.23 -0.14 13.80
C ILE A 127 7.00 0.64 14.86
N LYS A 128 7.68 1.72 14.46
CA LYS A 128 8.45 2.62 15.33
C LYS A 128 8.44 4.03 14.74
N GLY A 129 8.26 5.05 15.58
CA GLY A 129 8.32 6.46 15.18
C GLY A 129 6.99 7.01 14.68
N THR A 130 7.06 8.12 13.95
CA THR A 130 5.92 8.80 13.31
C THR A 130 6.31 9.17 11.89
N ALA A 131 5.45 8.86 10.92
CA ALA A 131 5.65 9.23 9.52
C ALA A 131 4.73 10.41 9.17
N ALA A 132 5.28 11.48 8.60
CA ALA A 132 4.46 12.54 8.02
C ALA A 132 4.14 12.21 6.55
N TRP A 133 2.87 12.24 6.18
CA TRP A 133 2.37 11.79 4.87
C TRP A 133 1.79 12.92 4.03
N LEU A 134 1.84 12.70 2.71
CA LEU A 134 0.91 13.28 1.74
C LEU A 134 0.48 12.18 0.78
N VAL A 135 -0.82 12.12 0.47
CA VAL A 135 -1.38 11.28 -0.59
C VAL A 135 -2.21 12.17 -1.51
N ILE A 136 -2.08 11.98 -2.82
CA ILE A 136 -2.89 12.61 -3.86
C ILE A 136 -3.56 11.49 -4.67
N ASP A 137 -4.89 11.47 -4.66
CA ASP A 137 -5.67 10.43 -5.34
C ASP A 137 -5.78 10.66 -6.87
N GLY A 138 -6.37 9.69 -7.58
CA GLY A 138 -6.57 9.78 -9.03
C GLY A 138 -7.53 10.88 -9.49
N ASN A 139 -8.27 11.53 -8.57
CA ASN A 139 -9.10 12.70 -8.86
C ASN A 139 -8.39 14.02 -8.54
N GLY A 140 -7.16 13.96 -8.00
CA GLY A 140 -6.39 15.12 -7.57
C GLY A 140 -6.76 15.66 -6.19
N ASN A 141 -7.53 14.92 -5.39
CA ASN A 141 -7.74 15.27 -3.98
C ASN A 141 -6.48 14.91 -3.18
N ASP A 142 -6.11 15.75 -2.23
CA ASP A 142 -4.95 15.54 -1.37
C ASP A 142 -5.33 15.40 0.11
N GLU A 143 -4.53 14.61 0.83
CA GLU A 143 -4.62 14.44 2.28
C GLU A 143 -3.21 14.43 2.89
N SER A 144 -3.02 15.16 3.99
CA SER A 144 -1.77 15.18 4.75
C SER A 144 -2.05 14.90 6.23
N PHE A 145 -1.29 14.01 6.83
CA PHE A 145 -1.47 13.59 8.22
C PHE A 145 -0.18 12.96 8.77
N ASP A 146 -0.13 12.79 10.08
CA ASP A 146 0.92 12.04 10.76
C ASP A 146 0.42 10.63 11.10
N GLN A 147 1.14 9.61 10.65
CA GLN A 147 0.89 8.20 10.96
C GLN A 147 1.71 7.79 12.18
N HIS A 148 1.06 7.24 13.20
CA HIS A 148 1.68 6.78 14.44
C HIS A 148 1.79 5.25 14.49
N VAL A 149 2.48 4.75 15.51
CA VAL A 149 2.60 3.30 15.75
C VAL A 149 1.22 2.67 15.88
N ASN A 150 1.01 1.56 15.15
CA ASN A 150 -0.24 0.81 15.00
C ASN A 150 -1.30 1.45 14.07
N ASP A 151 -1.05 2.62 13.50
CA ASP A 151 -1.91 3.16 12.45
C ASP A 151 -1.63 2.46 11.12
N VAL A 152 -2.68 2.30 10.30
CA VAL A 152 -2.60 1.74 8.95
C VAL A 152 -2.93 2.83 7.94
N VAL A 153 -2.06 3.01 6.95
CA VAL A 153 -2.28 3.93 5.82
C VAL A 153 -2.47 3.11 4.56
N PHE A 154 -3.46 3.47 3.75
CA PHE A 154 -3.72 2.87 2.45
C PHE A 154 -3.48 3.90 1.35
N ALA A 155 -2.53 3.62 0.45
CA ALA A 155 -2.33 4.38 -0.76
C ALA A 155 -2.94 3.59 -1.94
N PRO A 156 -3.99 4.13 -2.60
CA PRO A 156 -4.59 3.48 -3.76
C PRO A 156 -3.58 3.28 -4.90
N GLN A 157 -3.80 2.27 -5.74
CA GLN A 157 -2.97 2.07 -6.93
C GLN A 157 -2.91 3.33 -7.79
N GLY A 158 -1.69 3.71 -8.18
CA GLY A 158 -1.42 4.90 -8.98
C GLY A 158 -1.60 6.23 -8.24
N SER A 159 -1.94 6.24 -6.95
CA SER A 159 -1.96 7.47 -6.17
C SER A 159 -0.54 7.99 -5.99
N PHE A 160 -0.37 9.30 -6.09
CA PHE A 160 0.92 9.94 -5.84
C PHE A 160 1.06 10.16 -4.34
N HIS A 161 2.12 9.67 -3.73
CA HIS A 161 2.29 9.78 -2.29
C HIS A 161 3.76 9.90 -1.90
N TYR A 162 4.00 10.47 -0.71
CA TYR A 162 5.30 10.46 -0.07
C TYR A 162 5.11 10.36 1.44
N PHE A 163 6.20 9.98 2.11
CA PHE A 163 6.27 10.07 3.55
C PHE A 163 7.69 10.29 4.03
N GLU A 164 7.81 10.93 5.19
CA GLU A 164 9.09 11.32 5.75
C GLU A 164 9.15 11.18 7.27
N ASN A 165 10.37 11.08 7.79
CA ASN A 165 10.68 11.10 9.19
C ASN A 165 11.10 12.51 9.64
N ARG A 166 10.17 13.25 10.26
CA ARG A 166 10.44 14.56 10.87
C ARG A 166 10.94 14.45 12.32
N GLY A 167 11.05 13.24 12.85
CA GLY A 167 11.48 12.96 14.22
C GLY A 167 13.00 12.95 14.39
N THR A 168 13.44 12.73 15.63
CA THR A 168 14.86 12.64 16.01
C THR A 168 15.37 11.21 16.13
N GLU A 169 14.50 10.22 15.98
CA GLU A 169 14.78 8.79 16.09
C GLU A 169 14.42 8.09 14.77
N ASP A 170 14.98 6.90 14.52
CA ASP A 170 14.62 6.12 13.35
C ASP A 170 13.12 5.78 13.32
N LEU A 171 12.52 5.95 12.13
CA LEU A 171 11.19 5.53 11.75
C LEU A 171 11.28 4.17 11.04
N THR A 172 10.47 3.19 11.48
CA THR A 172 10.38 1.87 10.83
C THR A 172 8.96 1.59 10.39
N ILE A 173 8.79 1.21 9.13
CA ILE A 173 7.50 0.96 8.49
C ILE A 173 7.52 -0.43 7.83
N LEU A 174 6.46 -1.20 8.05
CA LEU A 174 6.17 -2.39 7.26
C LEU A 174 5.19 -2.01 6.16
N ILE A 175 5.56 -2.30 4.92
CA ILE A 175 4.80 -1.95 3.73
C ILE A 175 4.38 -3.25 3.04
N ILE A 176 3.11 -3.34 2.63
CA ILE A 176 2.55 -4.46 1.89
C ILE A 176 1.94 -3.91 0.60
N GLN A 177 2.25 -4.55 -0.53
CA GLN A 177 1.71 -4.18 -1.84
C GLN A 177 1.05 -5.39 -2.49
N ASN A 178 -0.01 -5.18 -3.27
CA ASN A 178 -0.66 -6.27 -4.00
C ASN A 178 0.02 -6.63 -5.33
N THR A 179 1.34 -6.69 -5.32
CA THR A 179 2.13 -7.17 -6.46
C THR A 179 3.18 -8.10 -5.93
N SER A 180 3.48 -9.16 -6.68
CA SER A 180 4.59 -10.06 -6.34
C SER A 180 5.94 -9.46 -6.73
N ALA A 181 5.95 -8.40 -7.56
CA ALA A 181 7.16 -7.80 -8.09
C ALA A 181 7.98 -7.11 -6.97
N PRO A 182 9.32 -7.04 -7.12
CA PRO A 182 10.14 -6.16 -6.30
C PRO A 182 9.77 -4.69 -6.52
N GLU A 183 10.06 -3.87 -5.50
CA GLU A 183 9.75 -2.43 -5.47
C GLU A 183 10.35 -1.70 -6.68
N SER A 184 11.55 -2.11 -7.10
CA SER A 184 12.27 -1.52 -8.24
C SER A 184 11.61 -1.78 -9.60
N LYS A 185 10.59 -2.65 -9.67
CA LYS A 185 9.85 -2.95 -10.90
C LYS A 185 8.44 -2.36 -10.89
N ASP A 186 7.96 -1.84 -9.76
CA ASP A 186 6.63 -1.23 -9.64
C ASP A 186 6.68 0.13 -8.92
N ASN A 187 7.77 0.89 -9.07
CA ASN A 187 7.87 2.23 -8.51
C ASN A 187 8.21 3.24 -9.62
N ILE A 188 7.58 4.41 -9.58
CA ILE A 188 8.01 5.56 -10.37
C ILE A 188 8.20 6.76 -9.44
N GLY A 189 9.44 7.21 -9.29
CA GLY A 189 9.81 8.33 -8.43
C GLY A 189 9.69 9.69 -9.14
N ILE A 190 9.37 10.74 -8.40
CA ILE A 190 9.34 12.11 -8.92
C ILE A 190 10.72 12.56 -9.40
N GLY A 191 11.79 12.19 -8.70
CA GLY A 191 13.16 12.55 -9.06
C GLY A 191 13.58 11.95 -10.41
N GLU A 192 13.31 10.66 -10.61
CA GLU A 192 13.53 9.94 -11.85
C GLU A 192 12.70 10.54 -13.00
N SER A 193 11.40 10.77 -12.76
CA SER A 193 10.47 11.31 -13.74
C SER A 193 10.91 12.68 -14.26
N LEU A 194 11.23 13.61 -13.35
CA LEU A 194 11.71 14.94 -13.71
C LEU A 194 13.09 14.88 -14.38
N SER A 195 13.95 13.93 -14.01
CA SER A 195 15.28 13.76 -14.62
C SER A 195 15.21 13.36 -16.09
N LYS A 196 14.22 12.52 -16.44
CA LYS A 196 14.03 11.97 -17.79
C LYS A 196 13.23 12.88 -18.73
N LEU A 197 12.49 13.85 -18.21
CA LEU A 197 11.78 14.81 -19.04
C LEU A 197 12.73 15.86 -19.65
N PRO A 198 12.55 16.23 -20.94
CA PRO A 198 13.35 17.28 -21.54
C PRO A 198 13.18 18.62 -20.81
N PRO A 199 14.26 19.41 -20.56
CA PRO A 199 14.16 20.70 -19.88
C PRO A 199 13.14 21.68 -20.49
N ARG A 200 12.94 21.62 -21.82
CA ARG A 200 11.93 22.44 -22.51
C ARG A 200 10.49 22.09 -22.11
N VAL A 201 10.21 20.82 -21.80
CA VAL A 201 8.89 20.36 -21.37
C VAL A 201 8.63 20.82 -19.95
N LEU A 202 9.60 20.65 -19.06
CA LEU A 202 9.54 21.16 -17.69
C LEU A 202 9.37 22.70 -17.67
N SER A 203 10.09 23.40 -18.53
CA SER A 203 9.94 24.86 -18.72
C SER A 203 8.51 25.25 -19.08
N ALA A 204 7.87 24.53 -20.01
CA ALA A 204 6.49 24.78 -20.39
C ALA A 204 5.48 24.50 -19.27
N VAL A 205 5.75 23.50 -18.41
CA VAL A 205 4.88 23.13 -17.28
C VAL A 205 5.00 24.13 -16.13
N PHE A 206 6.22 24.52 -15.75
CA PHE A 206 6.48 25.32 -14.54
C PHE A 206 6.66 26.83 -14.80
N GLY A 207 6.70 27.26 -16.06
CA GLY A 207 6.78 28.68 -16.42
C GLY A 207 8.13 29.34 -16.11
N VAL A 208 9.20 28.55 -15.94
CA VAL A 208 10.57 29.05 -15.71
C VAL A 208 11.50 28.69 -16.87
N PRO A 209 12.64 29.39 -17.07
CA PRO A 209 13.57 29.08 -18.15
C PRO A 209 14.07 27.63 -18.12
N ALA A 210 14.24 27.01 -19.30
CA ALA A 210 14.72 25.64 -19.41
C ALA A 210 16.10 25.40 -18.76
N GLU A 211 16.94 26.45 -18.70
CA GLU A 211 18.25 26.39 -18.03
C GLU A 211 18.11 26.07 -16.53
N THR A 212 17.01 26.46 -15.88
CA THR A 212 16.73 26.12 -14.47
C THR A 212 16.75 24.61 -14.25
N PHE A 213 16.23 23.82 -15.19
CA PHE A 213 16.18 22.35 -15.05
C PHE A 213 17.46 21.66 -15.49
N LYS A 214 18.40 22.36 -16.14
CA LYS A 214 19.71 21.79 -16.48
C LYS A 214 20.63 21.70 -15.26
N SER A 215 20.42 22.55 -14.26
CA SER A 215 21.17 22.52 -13.00
C SER A 215 20.63 21.51 -11.99
N PHE A 216 19.47 20.90 -12.25
CA PHE A 216 18.89 19.90 -11.35
C PHE A 216 19.77 18.64 -11.31
N LYS A 217 19.91 18.05 -10.13
CA LYS A 217 20.51 16.73 -9.96
C LYS A 217 19.75 15.73 -10.83
N LYS A 218 20.48 14.92 -11.60
CA LYS A 218 19.91 13.80 -12.35
C LYS A 218 19.83 12.56 -11.46
N ILE A 219 18.66 11.94 -11.46
CA ILE A 219 18.33 10.72 -10.74
C ILE A 219 17.94 9.69 -11.80
N ASP A 220 18.73 8.62 -11.88
CA ASP A 220 18.52 7.51 -12.82
C ASP A 220 18.18 6.19 -12.08
N ASN A 221 17.91 6.28 -10.79
CA ASN A 221 17.49 5.16 -9.96
C ASN A 221 15.96 5.11 -9.88
N THR A 222 15.40 3.91 -9.90
CA THR A 222 13.96 3.71 -9.76
C THR A 222 13.46 4.01 -8.36
N ILE A 223 14.29 3.81 -7.32
CA ILE A 223 13.95 4.09 -5.92
C ILE A 223 14.94 5.11 -5.38
N THR A 224 14.43 6.12 -4.67
CA THR A 224 15.27 7.06 -3.93
C THR A 224 14.73 7.27 -2.52
N ILE A 225 15.63 7.15 -1.54
CA ILE A 225 15.40 7.58 -0.16
C ILE A 225 16.44 8.66 0.14
N LEU A 226 15.97 9.87 0.39
CA LEU A 226 16.78 11.08 0.52
C LEU A 226 16.85 11.52 1.98
N ARG A 227 17.88 12.26 2.35
CA ARG A 227 17.88 13.01 3.60
C ARG A 227 17.56 14.47 3.32
N ALA A 228 16.64 15.03 4.11
CA ALA A 228 16.43 16.47 4.17
C ALA A 228 17.75 17.17 4.59
N PRO A 229 18.08 18.31 3.99
CA PRO A 229 19.29 19.07 4.34
C PRO A 229 19.24 19.65 5.75
#